data_AF-A0A0U5FPB5-F1
#
_entry.id   AF-A0A0U5FPB5-F1
#
_cell.length_a   1.000
_cell.length_b   1.000
_cell.length_c   1.000
_cell.angle_alpha   90.00
_cell.angle_beta   90.00
_cell.angle_gamma   90.00
#
_symmetry.space_group_name_H-M   'P 1'
#
loop_
_entity.id
_entity.type
_entity.pdbx_description
1 polymer ?
#
loop_
_entity_poly.entity_id
_entity_poly.type
_entity_poly.pdbx_seq_one_letter_code
_entity_poly.pdbx_strand_id
1 'polypeptide(L)'
;MAESRKLSDAHLNLVSPTELIFHTTSSMTDSPIDIQSTKERGTAPYKAFEVRANIYLIDFNKPNYEEQVSLVASLSTGQVLGGISGFHDIKEGCKRTWTSFSDASIDGYADVTPFAPTAHLISKHILYRYVPRDGTSTSTQIRRRLLGTA
;
A
#
# COMPACT_ATOMS: atom_id res chain seq x y z
N MET A 1 11.34 -8.92 6.74
CA MET A 1 11.30 -7.61 7.43
C MET A 1 10.41 -7.77 8.64
N ALA A 2 10.78 -7.20 9.78
CA ALA A 2 9.92 -7.19 10.96
C ALA A 2 8.85 -6.10 10.81
N GLU A 3 7.67 -6.37 11.34
CA GLU A 3 6.62 -5.36 11.49
C GLU A 3 7.12 -4.24 12.41
N SER A 4 6.84 -2.98 12.04
CA SER A 4 7.25 -1.82 12.81
C SER A 4 6.17 -1.43 13.80
N ARG A 5 6.56 -1.34 15.07
CA ARG A 5 5.71 -0.81 16.15
C ARG A 5 5.80 0.71 16.28
N LYS A 6 6.66 1.40 15.50
CA LYS A 6 6.84 2.85 15.64
C LYS A 6 5.60 3.68 15.31
N LEU A 7 4.65 3.09 14.58
CA LEU A 7 3.36 3.72 14.27
C LEU A 7 2.28 3.42 15.33
N SER A 8 2.52 2.56 16.32
CA SER A 8 1.47 2.08 17.24
C SER A 8 0.85 3.16 18.13
N ASP A 9 1.52 4.30 18.29
CA ASP A 9 1.08 5.45 19.09
C ASP A 9 0.94 6.73 18.25
N ALA A 10 1.09 6.62 16.92
CA ALA A 10 1.02 7.75 16.01
C ALA A 10 -0.39 7.90 15.43
N HIS A 11 -0.91 9.12 15.47
CA HIS A 11 -2.09 9.50 14.69
C HIS A 11 -1.62 10.02 13.33
N LEU A 12 -1.94 9.29 12.25
CA LEU A 12 -1.67 9.71 10.88
C LEU A 12 -2.98 10.08 10.20
N ASN A 13 -3.31 11.36 10.23
CA ASN A 13 -4.37 11.91 9.39
C ASN A 13 -3.82 12.07 7.98
N LEU A 14 -4.43 11.38 7.01
CA LEU A 14 -4.03 11.46 5.61
C LEU A 14 -5.05 12.29 4.84
N VAL A 15 -4.56 13.33 4.19
CA VAL A 15 -5.34 14.24 3.35
C VAL A 15 -5.03 13.90 1.91
N SER A 16 -6.07 13.57 1.13
CA SER A 16 -5.96 13.33 -0.30
C SER A 16 -6.77 14.39 -1.06
N PRO A 17 -6.29 14.88 -2.21
CA PRO A 17 -7.07 15.73 -3.11
C PRO A 17 -8.20 14.96 -3.82
N THR A 18 -8.10 13.63 -3.90
CA THR A 18 -9.20 12.75 -4.31
C THR A 18 -9.94 12.27 -3.06
N GLU A 19 -11.25 11.98 -3.12
CA GLU A 19 -12.18 11.75 -1.97
C GLU A 19 -11.81 10.61 -0.96
N LEU A 20 -10.61 10.07 -1.03
CA LEU A 20 -10.04 9.09 -0.11
C LEU A 20 -9.32 9.79 1.05
N ILE A 21 -10.08 10.13 2.08
CA ILE A 21 -9.51 10.52 3.38
C ILE A 21 -9.23 9.22 4.16
N PHE A 22 -8.08 9.13 4.82
CA PHE A 22 -7.78 8.00 5.72
C PHE A 22 -7.39 8.58 7.09
N HIS A 23 -8.02 8.10 8.15
CA HIS A 23 -7.79 8.59 9.51
C HIS A 23 -7.10 7.51 10.33
N THR A 24 -5.79 7.44 10.30
CA THR A 24 -5.08 6.44 11.10
C THR A 24 -5.10 6.86 12.56
N THR A 25 -5.94 6.20 13.37
CA THR A 25 -5.83 6.22 14.82
C THR A 25 -5.34 4.85 15.27
N SER A 26 -4.11 4.76 15.77
CA SER A 26 -3.68 3.55 16.47
C SER A 26 -3.30 3.88 17.91
N SER A 27 -3.91 3.12 18.82
CA SER A 27 -3.48 2.94 20.20
C SER A 27 -2.88 1.53 20.31
N MET A 28 -1.82 1.38 21.12
CA MET A 28 -0.97 0.20 21.21
C MET A 28 -1.73 -1.14 21.12
N THR A 29 -1.20 -2.02 20.26
CA THR A 29 -1.55 -3.43 20.05
C THR A 29 -2.95 -3.67 19.47
N ASP A 30 -3.00 -4.11 18.21
CA ASP A 30 -4.18 -4.61 17.50
C ASP A 30 -5.34 -3.63 17.24
N SER A 31 -5.18 -2.34 17.52
CA SER A 31 -6.22 -1.36 17.20
C SER A 31 -6.39 -1.22 15.67
N PRO A 32 -7.61 -1.38 15.15
CA PRO A 32 -7.87 -1.27 13.72
C PRO A 32 -7.65 0.17 13.24
N ILE A 33 -7.21 0.33 11.99
CA ILE A 33 -7.14 1.62 11.32
C ILE A 33 -8.54 2.15 11.08
N ASP A 34 -8.80 3.38 11.51
CA ASP A 34 -10.03 4.11 11.18
C ASP A 34 -9.95 4.58 9.73
N ILE A 35 -10.91 4.15 8.92
CA ILE A 35 -11.01 4.54 7.52
C ILE A 35 -12.26 5.38 7.42
N GLN A 36 -12.13 6.63 6.98
CA GLN A 36 -13.27 7.51 6.78
C GLN A 36 -13.15 8.19 5.42
N SER A 37 -14.01 7.79 4.51
CA SER A 37 -14.26 8.50 3.26
C SER A 37 -15.39 9.52 3.45
N THR A 38 -15.64 10.35 2.45
CA THR A 38 -16.77 11.30 2.40
C THR A 38 -18.13 10.63 2.61
N LYS A 39 -18.25 9.33 2.32
CA LYS A 39 -19.52 8.58 2.35
C LYS A 39 -19.58 7.45 3.37
N GLU A 40 -18.44 6.98 3.89
CA GLU A 40 -18.38 5.76 4.68
C GLU A 40 -17.30 5.83 5.75
N ARG A 41 -17.56 5.17 6.88
CA ARG A 41 -16.60 4.96 7.96
C ARG A 41 -16.51 3.48 8.29
N GLY A 42 -15.30 2.98 8.50
CA GLY A 42 -15.05 1.60 8.89
C GLY A 42 -13.74 1.48 9.64
N THR A 43 -13.48 0.29 10.19
CA THR A 43 -12.22 -0.01 10.85
C THR A 43 -11.66 -1.33 10.31
N ALA A 44 -10.34 -1.43 10.14
CA ALA A 44 -9.71 -2.67 9.67
C ALA A 44 -8.38 -2.95 10.39
N PRO A 45 -8.02 -4.21 10.71
CA PRO A 45 -6.68 -4.50 11.17
C PRO A 45 -5.67 -4.16 10.06
N TYR A 46 -4.52 -3.62 10.44
CA TYR A 46 -3.45 -3.24 9.52
C TYR A 46 -2.12 -3.88 9.90
N LYS A 47 -1.17 -3.88 8.95
CA LYS A 47 0.24 -4.22 9.19
C LYS A 47 1.11 -3.10 8.68
N ALA A 48 2.16 -2.73 9.41
CA ALA A 48 3.11 -1.71 8.98
C ALA A 48 4.55 -2.21 9.00
N PHE A 49 5.32 -1.87 7.97
CA PHE A 49 6.71 -2.28 7.82
C PHE A 49 7.57 -1.06 7.49
N GLU A 50 8.62 -0.81 8.27
CA GLU A 50 9.61 0.23 7.93
C GLU A 50 10.53 -0.31 6.83
N VAL A 51 10.29 0.12 5.58
CA VAL A 51 11.04 -0.33 4.38
C VAL A 51 12.34 0.42 4.18
N ARG A 52 12.41 1.65 4.71
CA ARG A 52 13.62 2.47 4.88
C ARG A 52 13.40 3.36 6.10
N ALA A 53 14.45 3.96 6.63
CA ALA A 53 14.33 4.92 7.72
C ALA A 53 13.24 5.96 7.42
N ASN A 54 12.23 6.06 8.28
CA ASN A 54 11.07 6.95 8.15
C ASN A 54 10.17 6.72 6.93
N ILE A 55 10.33 5.61 6.20
CA ILE A 55 9.43 5.20 5.11
C ILE A 55 8.76 3.89 5.48
N TYR A 56 7.44 3.90 5.49
CA TYR A 56 6.62 2.80 5.94
C TYR A 56 5.73 2.29 4.81
N LEU A 57 5.63 0.97 4.69
CA LEU A 57 4.59 0.28 3.93
C LEU A 57 3.50 -0.16 4.90
N ILE A 58 2.28 0.30 4.70
CA ILE A 58 1.12 0.00 5.55
C ILE A 58 0.08 -0.72 4.70
N ASP A 59 -0.34 -1.91 5.11
CA ASP A 59 -1.28 -2.75 4.37
C ASP A 59 -2.50 -3.11 5.24
N PHE A 60 -3.70 -3.01 4.68
CA PHE A 60 -4.92 -3.50 5.31
C PHE A 60 -5.94 -3.97 4.25
N ASN A 61 -6.93 -4.76 4.70
CA ASN A 61 -7.98 -5.31 3.85
C ASN A 61 -9.33 -4.67 4.19
N LYS A 62 -10.14 -4.36 3.18
CA LYS A 62 -11.54 -3.99 3.31
C LYS A 62 -12.41 -5.21 2.97
N PRO A 63 -12.77 -6.05 3.96
CA PRO A 63 -13.41 -7.34 3.70
C PRO A 63 -14.75 -7.22 2.96
N ASN A 64 -15.52 -6.17 3.24
CA ASN A 64 -16.82 -5.94 2.61
C ASN A 64 -16.75 -5.58 1.12
N TYR A 65 -15.57 -5.21 0.62
CA TYR A 65 -15.35 -4.76 -0.75
C TYR A 65 -14.41 -5.69 -1.54
N GLU A 66 -13.90 -6.74 -0.90
CA GLU A 66 -12.81 -7.59 -1.45
C GLU A 66 -11.61 -6.76 -1.95
N GLU A 67 -11.32 -5.64 -1.27
CA GLU A 67 -10.27 -4.69 -1.64
C GLU A 67 -9.08 -4.73 -0.68
N GLN A 68 -7.86 -4.78 -1.21
CA GLN A 68 -6.64 -4.54 -0.45
C GLN A 68 -6.17 -3.10 -0.64
N VAL A 69 -5.85 -2.43 0.47
CA VAL A 69 -5.25 -1.10 0.48
C VAL A 69 -3.81 -1.22 0.95
N SER A 70 -2.91 -0.58 0.19
CA SER A 70 -1.50 -0.44 0.50
C SER A 70 -1.11 1.02 0.47
N LEU A 71 -0.40 1.48 1.49
CA LEU A 71 0.09 2.86 1.60
C LEU A 71 1.61 2.84 1.72
N VAL A 72 2.28 3.70 0.96
CA VAL A 72 3.69 4.03 1.17
C VAL A 72 3.76 5.43 1.76
N ALA A 73 4.17 5.54 3.02
CA ALA A 73 4.20 6.81 3.76
C ALA A 73 5.63 7.20 4.14
N SER A 74 6.01 8.44 3.86
CA SER A 74 7.29 9.04 4.24
C SER A 74 7.08 10.05 5.37
N LEU A 75 7.38 9.65 6.60
CA LEU A 75 7.23 10.51 7.78
C LEU A 75 8.23 11.67 7.79
N SER A 76 9.31 11.61 7.02
CA SER A 76 10.25 12.73 6.93
C SER A 76 9.74 13.88 6.06
N THR A 77 8.88 13.59 5.09
CA THR A 77 8.44 14.56 4.06
C THR A 77 6.93 14.79 4.03
N GLY A 78 6.16 13.95 4.73
CA GLY A 78 4.70 14.00 4.68
C GLY A 78 4.10 13.32 3.45
N GLN A 79 4.90 12.83 2.50
CA GLN A 79 4.41 12.22 1.26
C GLN A 79 3.76 10.86 1.52
N VAL A 80 2.60 10.61 0.91
CA VAL A 80 1.94 9.31 0.92
C VAL A 80 1.46 8.92 -0.48
N LEU A 81 1.69 7.67 -0.86
CA LEU A 81 1.10 7.05 -2.04
C LEU A 81 0.20 5.91 -1.59
N GLY A 82 -1.09 6.02 -1.89
CA GLY A 82 -2.07 4.95 -1.67
C GLY A 82 -2.32 4.16 -2.95
N GLY A 83 -2.42 2.85 -2.81
CA GLY A 83 -2.88 1.92 -3.83
C GLY A 83 -4.06 1.13 -3.30
N ILE A 84 -5.17 1.13 -4.03
CA ILE A 84 -6.33 0.27 -3.76
C ILE A 84 -6.41 -0.75 -4.88
N SER A 85 -6.48 -2.02 -4.52
CA SER A 85 -6.57 -3.12 -5.47
C SER A 85 -7.74 -4.02 -5.14
N GLY A 86 -8.36 -4.58 -6.18
CA GLY A 86 -9.49 -5.47 -6.04
C GLY A 86 -9.68 -6.30 -7.31
N PHE A 87 -10.82 -6.97 -7.40
CA PHE A 87 -11.20 -7.77 -8.56
C PHE A 87 -12.47 -7.21 -9.20
N HIS A 88 -12.57 -7.26 -10.52
CA HIS A 88 -13.84 -7.10 -11.22
C HIS A 88 -14.12 -8.34 -12.07
N ASP A 89 -15.39 -8.75 -12.12
CA ASP A 89 -15.84 -9.81 -13.01
C ASP A 89 -15.98 -9.25 -14.42
N ILE A 90 -15.32 -9.90 -15.38
CA ILE A 90 -15.34 -9.45 -16.78
C ILE A 90 -16.37 -10.27 -17.59
N LYS A 91 -16.48 -11.57 -17.29
CA LYS A 91 -17.39 -12.59 -17.85
C LYS A 91 -17.48 -13.77 -16.86
N GLU A 92 -18.52 -14.59 -16.96
CA GLU A 92 -18.76 -15.76 -16.09
C GLU A 92 -17.48 -16.50 -15.67
N GLY A 93 -17.09 -16.36 -14.40
CA GLY A 93 -15.93 -17.04 -13.81
C GLY A 93 -14.56 -16.40 -14.06
N CYS A 94 -14.45 -15.31 -14.83
CA CYS A 94 -13.19 -14.62 -15.09
C CYS A 94 -13.08 -13.33 -14.27
N LYS A 95 -12.22 -13.37 -13.23
CA LYS A 95 -11.84 -12.21 -12.42
C LYS A 95 -10.59 -11.54 -12.98
N ARG A 96 -10.58 -10.20 -13.07
CA ARG A 96 -9.37 -9.42 -13.36
C ARG A 96 -9.07 -8.45 -12.23
N THR A 97 -7.79 -8.38 -11.89
CA THR A 97 -7.30 -7.43 -10.89
C THR A 97 -7.31 -6.02 -11.47
N TRP A 98 -7.79 -5.07 -10.69
CA TRP A 98 -7.61 -3.65 -10.92
C TRP A 98 -6.79 -3.04 -9.78
N THR A 99 -6.12 -1.93 -10.06
CA THR A 99 -5.44 -1.15 -9.03
C THR A 99 -5.55 0.32 -9.39
N SER A 100 -5.97 1.12 -8.42
CA SER A 100 -6.01 2.58 -8.52
C SER A 100 -4.99 3.17 -7.54
N PHE A 101 -4.27 4.18 -7.98
CA PHE A 101 -3.32 4.91 -7.15
C PHE A 101 -3.85 6.30 -6.84
N SER A 102 -3.55 6.80 -5.65
CA SER A 102 -3.79 8.19 -5.27
C SER A 102 -2.64 8.71 -4.43
N ASP A 103 -2.24 9.94 -4.71
CA ASP A 103 -1.36 10.69 -3.83
C ASP A 103 -2.15 11.20 -2.63
N ALA A 104 -1.46 11.30 -1.49
CA ALA A 104 -1.97 11.88 -0.26
C ALA A 104 -0.81 12.51 0.53
N SER A 105 -1.14 13.29 1.54
CA SER A 105 -0.19 13.90 2.46
C SER A 105 -0.57 13.66 3.90
N ILE A 106 0.42 13.57 4.79
CA ILE A 106 0.19 13.57 6.23
C ILE A 106 -0.20 14.99 6.65
N ASP A 107 -1.30 15.10 7.40
CA ASP A 107 -1.77 16.35 7.98
C ASP A 107 -0.68 17.04 8.81
N GLY A 108 -0.65 18.37 8.80
CA GLY A 108 0.39 19.18 9.42
C GLY A 108 1.65 19.39 8.57
N TYR A 109 1.81 18.69 7.44
CA TYR A 109 2.84 19.02 6.45
C TYR A 109 2.28 20.00 5.41
N ALA A 110 2.96 21.12 5.21
CA ALA A 110 2.63 22.10 4.18
C ALA A 110 3.35 21.76 2.86
N ASP A 111 2.71 22.06 1.73
CA ASP A 111 3.28 22.02 0.37
C ASP A 111 3.95 20.67 0.00
N VAL A 112 3.37 19.56 0.47
CA VAL A 112 3.85 18.21 0.15
C VAL A 112 3.74 17.95 -1.35
N THR A 113 4.89 17.73 -1.99
CA THR A 113 4.94 17.35 -3.41
C THR A 113 4.66 15.85 -3.56
N PRO A 114 3.80 15.38 -4.48
CA PRO A 114 3.58 13.95 -4.71
C PRO A 114 4.83 13.16 -5.15
N PHE A 115 4.77 11.82 -5.05
CA PHE A 115 5.84 10.97 -5.58
C PHE A 115 5.86 11.03 -7.11
N ALA A 116 6.98 11.48 -7.69
CA ALA A 116 7.12 11.55 -9.14
C ALA A 116 7.17 10.14 -9.77
N PRO A 117 6.43 9.88 -10.86
CA PRO A 117 6.62 8.68 -11.67
C PRO A 117 8.06 8.55 -12.14
N THR A 118 8.57 7.32 -12.19
CA THR A 118 9.96 7.06 -12.58
C THR A 118 10.11 5.93 -13.58
N ALA A 119 10.99 6.13 -14.56
CA ALA A 119 11.38 5.14 -15.54
C ALA A 119 12.65 4.36 -15.13
N HIS A 120 13.22 4.60 -13.94
CA HIS A 120 14.54 4.08 -13.56
C HIS A 120 14.63 2.55 -13.50
N LEU A 121 13.48 1.88 -13.34
CA LEU A 121 13.40 0.41 -13.30
C LEU A 121 13.11 -0.22 -14.68
N ILE A 122 12.81 0.58 -15.71
CA ILE A 122 12.58 0.07 -17.06
C ILE A 122 13.84 -0.62 -17.56
N SER A 123 13.67 -1.80 -18.15
CA SER A 123 14.76 -2.66 -18.69
C SER A 123 15.76 -3.18 -17.66
N LYS A 124 15.53 -3.00 -16.35
CA LYS A 124 16.36 -3.61 -15.31
C LYS A 124 15.89 -5.03 -15.03
N HIS A 125 16.84 -5.97 -14.97
CA HIS A 125 16.61 -7.34 -14.52
C HIS A 125 17.05 -7.46 -13.08
N ILE A 126 16.08 -7.54 -12.16
CA ILE A 126 16.35 -7.60 -10.72
C ILE A 126 16.03 -9.00 -10.22
N LEU A 127 16.99 -9.65 -9.58
CA LEU A 127 16.77 -10.93 -8.91
C LEU A 127 16.26 -10.67 -7.49
N TYR A 128 14.99 -11.02 -7.24
CA TYR A 128 14.43 -11.04 -5.90
C TYR A 128 14.59 -12.45 -5.32
N ARG A 129 15.31 -12.57 -4.20
CA ARG A 129 15.36 -13.80 -3.41
C ARG A 129 14.37 -13.68 -2.27
N TYR A 130 13.23 -14.33 -2.42
CA TYR A 130 12.36 -14.64 -1.30
C TYR A 130 12.95 -15.87 -0.59
N VAL A 131 12.99 -15.85 0.74
CA VAL A 131 13.48 -17.01 1.50
C VAL A 131 12.57 -18.21 1.19
N PRO A 132 13.10 -19.42 0.97
CA PRO A 132 12.27 -20.60 0.80
C PRO A 132 11.40 -20.81 2.05
N ARG A 133 10.11 -21.10 1.86
CA ARG A 133 9.38 -21.86 2.88
C ARG A 133 10.08 -23.21 2.95
N ASP A 134 10.50 -23.63 4.13
CA ASP A 134 10.96 -25.00 4.34
C ASP A 134 9.93 -25.98 3.77
N GLY A 135 10.36 -26.78 2.79
CA GLY A 135 9.51 -27.77 2.11
C GLY A 135 9.69 -27.80 0.60
N THR A 136 10.74 -28.48 0.13
CA THR A 136 11.02 -28.89 -1.25
C THR A 136 11.41 -27.80 -2.27
N SER A 137 12.67 -27.85 -2.67
CA SER A 137 13.26 -27.08 -3.77
C SER A 137 12.51 -27.31 -5.08
N THR A 138 11.76 -26.31 -5.54
CA THR A 138 11.58 -26.05 -6.97
C THR A 138 11.72 -24.56 -7.20
N SER A 139 12.82 -24.18 -7.86
CA SER A 139 13.08 -22.80 -8.27
C SER A 139 12.05 -22.37 -9.31
N THR A 140 10.95 -21.75 -8.87
CA THR A 140 10.01 -21.10 -9.79
C THR A 140 10.62 -19.76 -10.21
N GLN A 141 11.33 -19.74 -11.35
CA GLN A 141 11.69 -18.50 -12.01
C GLN A 141 10.44 -17.87 -12.63
N ILE A 142 9.92 -16.78 -12.05
CA ILE A 142 8.88 -15.98 -12.69
C ILE A 142 9.55 -15.05 -13.72
N ARG A 143 9.59 -15.47 -14.99
CA ARG A 143 9.93 -14.59 -16.11
C ARG A 143 8.67 -13.83 -16.54
N ARG A 144 8.48 -12.59 -16.06
CA ARG A 144 7.54 -11.66 -16.71
C ARG A 144 8.26 -10.93 -17.84
N ARG A 145 7.92 -11.29 -19.08
CA ARG A 145 8.28 -10.56 -20.30
C ARG A 145 7.41 -9.30 -20.33
N LEU A 146 7.97 -8.13 -20.06
CA LEU A 146 7.33 -6.86 -20.40
C LEU A 146 7.42 -6.73 -21.92
N LEU A 147 6.32 -7.05 -22.63
CA LEU A 147 6.19 -6.76 -24.05
C LEU A 147 5.97 -5.25 -24.19
N GLY A 148 6.97 -4.55 -24.71
CA GLY A 148 6.79 -3.20 -25.24
C GLY A 148 5.97 -3.28 -26.53
N THR A 149 4.88 -2.52 -26.60
CA THR A 149 4.19 -2.21 -27.86
C THR A 149 4.90 -1.02 -28.51
N ALA A 150 5.29 -1.21 -29.77
CA ALA A 150 5.59 -0.13 -30.71
C ALA A 150 4.30 0.55 -31.18
#